data_AF-A0A9X3L6V8-F1
#
_entry.id   AF-A0A9X3L6V8-F1
#
_cell.length_a   1.000
_cell.length_b   1.000
_cell.length_c   1.000
_cell.angle_alpha   90.00
_cell.angle_beta   90.00
_cell.angle_gamma   90.00
#
_symmetry.space_group_name_H-M   'P 1'
#
loop_
_entity.id
_entity.type
_entity.pdbx_description
1 polymer ?
#
loop_
_entity_poly.entity_id
_entity_poly.type
_entity_poly.pdbx_seq_one_letter_code
_entity_poly.pdbx_strand_id
1 'polypeptide(L)'
;MNQTYTIFISLCVLVVSFIGGLVLFEKSTAEQQQWIINLLDARVLLIEQPTFLETIFPHLMFAIVFFLFYQHPFLRKLILVICAFKITFYGYCSSYILQTQESTFPYVFWWFPFQLVYCVLLLALANRINIFSLSFYIIVIIIESILIPFILFNN
;
A
#
# COMPACT_ATOMS: atom_id res chain seq x y z
N MET A 1 -18.87 15.92 11.65
CA MET A 1 -18.73 14.50 11.98
C MET A 1 -17.77 14.40 13.17
N ASN A 2 -18.04 13.59 14.20
CA ASN A 2 -17.13 13.45 15.34
C ASN A 2 -15.80 12.86 14.86
N GLN A 3 -14.67 13.39 15.35
CA GLN A 3 -13.33 12.93 14.99
C GLN A 3 -13.14 11.46 15.36
N THR A 4 -13.66 11.03 16.51
CA THR A 4 -13.62 9.63 16.95
C THR A 4 -14.32 8.68 15.98
N TYR A 5 -15.50 9.05 15.48
CA TYR A 5 -16.21 8.24 14.47
C TYR A 5 -15.42 8.13 13.17
N THR A 6 -14.75 9.20 12.77
CA THR A 6 -13.95 9.23 11.53
C THR A 6 -12.74 8.29 11.63
N ILE A 7 -12.05 8.31 12.76
CA ILE A 7 -10.92 7.41 13.03
C ILE A 7 -11.41 5.96 13.07
N PHE A 8 -12.50 5.71 13.79
CA PHE A 8 -13.07 4.36 13.90
C PHE A 8 -13.43 3.78 12.52
N ILE A 9 -14.15 4.55 11.68
CA ILE A 9 -14.48 4.12 10.31
C ILE A 9 -13.21 3.83 9.50
N SER A 10 -12.17 4.66 9.63
CA SER A 10 -10.92 4.46 8.90
C SER A 10 -10.21 3.17 9.32
N LEU A 11 -10.22 2.83 10.62
CA LEU A 11 -9.69 1.57 11.11
C LEU A 11 -10.51 0.37 10.62
N CYS A 12 -11.83 0.49 10.57
CA CYS A 12 -12.69 -0.54 9.96
C CYS A 12 -12.36 -0.73 8.48
N VAL A 13 -12.19 0.36 7.71
CA VAL A 13 -11.77 0.28 6.31
C VAL A 13 -10.42 -0.43 6.20
N LEU A 14 -9.44 -0.06 7.04
CA LEU A 14 -8.13 -0.71 7.05
C LEU A 14 -8.22 -2.22 7.25
N VAL A 15 -8.91 -2.66 8.30
CA VAL A 15 -8.99 -4.08 8.66
C VAL A 15 -9.82 -4.87 7.64
N VAL A 16 -11.00 -4.37 7.29
CA VAL A 16 -11.92 -5.08 6.39
C VAL A 16 -11.35 -5.18 4.98
N SER A 17 -10.75 -4.11 4.45
CA SER A 17 -10.10 -4.15 3.15
C SER A 17 -8.89 -5.08 3.14
N PHE A 18 -8.06 -5.07 4.20
CA PHE A 18 -6.92 -5.96 4.29
C PHE A 18 -7.33 -7.43 4.26
N ILE A 19 -8.32 -7.81 5.09
CA ILE A 19 -8.90 -9.16 5.10
C ILE A 19 -9.52 -9.49 3.73
N GLY A 20 -10.21 -8.53 3.11
CA GLY A 20 -10.73 -8.69 1.75
C GLY A 20 -9.64 -9.02 0.73
N GLY A 21 -8.46 -8.43 0.88
CA GLY A 21 -7.26 -8.75 0.10
C GLY A 21 -6.81 -10.19 0.28
N LEU A 22 -6.74 -10.67 1.53
CA LEU A 22 -6.41 -12.05 1.85
C LEU A 22 -7.41 -13.02 1.21
N VAL A 23 -8.71 -12.75 1.34
CA VAL A 23 -9.78 -13.59 0.77
C VAL A 23 -9.74 -13.59 -0.75
N LEU A 24 -9.46 -12.44 -1.37
CA LEU A 24 -9.33 -12.33 -2.82
C LEU A 24 -8.14 -13.15 -3.32
N PHE A 25 -7.03 -13.14 -2.59
CA PHE A 25 -5.84 -13.93 -2.89
C PHE A 25 -6.14 -15.43 -2.90
N GLU A 26 -6.76 -15.94 -1.83
CA GLU A 26 -7.14 -17.35 -1.68
C GLU A 26 -8.08 -17.84 -2.78
N LYS A 27 -8.88 -16.94 -3.36
CA LYS A 27 -9.81 -17.27 -4.44
C LYS A 27 -9.22 -17.11 -5.84
N SER A 28 -8.04 -16.50 -5.96
CA SER A 28 -7.39 -16.25 -7.24
C SER A 28 -6.58 -17.45 -7.68
N THR A 29 -6.49 -17.69 -9.00
CA THR A 29 -5.51 -18.63 -9.54
C THR A 29 -4.10 -18.04 -9.48
N ALA A 30 -3.06 -18.89 -9.53
CA ALA A 30 -1.67 -18.42 -9.54
C ALA A 30 -1.37 -17.43 -10.69
N GLU A 31 -1.95 -17.65 -11.87
CA GLU A 31 -1.83 -16.75 -13.02
C GLU A 31 -2.48 -15.39 -12.73
N GLN A 32 -3.68 -15.38 -12.13
CA GLN A 32 -4.35 -14.14 -11.72
C GLN A 32 -3.55 -13.39 -10.66
N GLN A 33 -2.96 -14.11 -9.69
CA GLN A 33 -2.13 -13.53 -8.65
C GLN A 33 -0.93 -12.79 -9.24
N GLN A 34 -0.16 -13.46 -10.09
CA GLN A 34 0.99 -12.83 -10.74
C GLN A 34 0.57 -11.67 -11.65
N TRP A 35 -0.54 -11.79 -12.39
CA TRP A 35 -1.02 -10.73 -13.26
C TRP A 35 -1.43 -9.47 -12.46
N ILE A 36 -2.23 -9.62 -11.40
CA ILE A 36 -2.66 -8.49 -10.55
C ILE A 36 -1.46 -7.82 -9.91
N ILE A 37 -0.51 -8.61 -9.40
CA ILE A 37 0.68 -8.09 -8.74
C ILE A 37 1.57 -7.34 -9.75
N ASN A 38 1.84 -7.91 -10.92
CA ASN A 38 2.59 -7.23 -11.99
C ASN A 38 1.97 -5.89 -12.40
N LEU A 39 0.64 -5.83 -12.45
CA LEU A 39 -0.07 -4.63 -12.88
C LEU A 39 0.06 -3.49 -11.85
N LEU A 40 0.07 -3.79 -10.56
CA LEU A 40 -0.07 -2.79 -9.50
C LEU A 40 1.22 -2.53 -8.72
N ASP A 41 2.03 -3.57 -8.48
CA ASP A 41 3.33 -3.47 -7.82
C ASP A 41 4.18 -4.72 -8.10
N ALA A 42 4.89 -4.70 -9.24
CA ALA A 42 5.71 -5.81 -9.70
C ALA A 42 6.86 -6.18 -8.74
N ARG A 43 7.22 -5.29 -7.79
CA ARG A 43 8.33 -5.53 -6.85
C ARG A 43 8.13 -6.71 -5.94
N VAL A 44 6.88 -7.06 -5.68
CA VAL A 44 6.50 -8.25 -4.90
C VAL A 44 6.97 -9.54 -5.57
N LEU A 45 7.16 -9.53 -6.88
CA LEU A 45 7.59 -10.68 -7.68
C LEU A 45 9.10 -10.69 -7.95
N LEU A 46 9.80 -9.59 -7.66
CA LEU A 46 11.22 -9.48 -7.96
C LEU A 46 12.05 -10.29 -6.97
N ILE A 47 12.95 -11.09 -7.54
CA ILE A 47 13.99 -11.82 -6.81
C ILE A 47 15.22 -10.93 -6.64
N GLU A 48 15.46 -10.05 -7.61
CA GLU A 48 16.58 -9.11 -7.64
C GLU A 48 16.18 -7.73 -7.10
N GLN A 49 17.18 -6.88 -6.89
CA GLN A 49 16.97 -5.53 -6.40
C GLN A 49 16.09 -4.73 -7.37
N PRO A 50 14.94 -4.18 -6.93
CA PRO A 50 14.11 -3.33 -7.76
C PRO A 50 14.87 -2.06 -8.17
N THR A 51 14.68 -1.62 -9.40
CA THR A 51 15.16 -0.32 -9.85
C THR A 51 14.43 0.80 -9.10
N PHE A 52 15.04 1.99 -9.08
CA PHE A 52 14.46 3.17 -8.45
C PHE A 52 13.06 3.50 -9.02
N LEU A 53 12.89 3.33 -10.34
CA LEU A 53 11.60 3.59 -11.01
C LEU A 53 10.54 2.58 -10.59
N GLU A 54 10.87 1.28 -10.55
CA GLU A 54 9.95 0.24 -10.07
C GLU A 54 9.53 0.48 -8.62
N THR A 55 10.43 1.07 -7.81
CA THR A 55 10.19 1.41 -6.41
C THR A 55 9.26 2.59 -6.22
N ILE A 56 9.41 3.64 -7.04
CA ILE A 56 8.57 4.84 -6.92
C ILE A 56 7.22 4.68 -7.61
N PHE A 57 7.15 3.94 -8.71
CA PHE A 57 5.98 3.91 -9.57
C PHE A 57 4.67 3.52 -8.84
N PRO A 58 4.63 2.45 -8.02
CA PRO A 58 3.40 2.07 -7.30
C PRO A 58 2.91 3.20 -6.38
N HIS A 59 3.83 3.87 -5.68
CA HIS A 59 3.50 4.98 -4.80
C HIS A 59 2.99 6.19 -5.57
N LEU A 60 3.67 6.54 -6.67
CA LEU A 60 3.31 7.68 -7.50
C LEU A 60 1.93 7.49 -8.14
N MET A 61 1.64 6.28 -8.62
CA MET A 61 0.34 5.93 -9.21
C MET A 61 -0.80 6.21 -8.23
N PHE A 62 -0.70 5.70 -7.00
CA PHE A 62 -1.72 5.91 -5.97
C PHE A 62 -1.78 7.37 -5.50
N ALA A 63 -0.63 8.05 -5.35
CA ALA A 63 -0.57 9.46 -4.97
C ALA A 63 -1.26 10.36 -6.01
N ILE A 64 -0.95 10.19 -7.30
CA ILE A 64 -1.54 11.00 -8.38
C ILE A 64 -3.05 10.84 -8.39
N VAL A 65 -3.54 9.59 -8.37
CA VAL A 65 -4.97 9.28 -8.32
C VAL A 65 -5.60 9.95 -7.09
N PHE A 66 -4.99 9.78 -5.91
CA PHE A 66 -5.46 10.38 -4.67
C PHE A 66 -5.60 11.91 -4.77
N PHE A 67 -4.55 12.62 -5.21
CA PHE A 67 -4.55 14.09 -5.25
C PHE A 67 -5.46 14.65 -6.34
N LEU A 68 -5.61 13.94 -7.46
CA LEU A 68 -6.55 14.32 -8.53
C LEU A 68 -7.99 14.31 -8.02
N PHE A 69 -8.39 13.26 -7.30
CA PHE A 69 -9.74 13.17 -6.73
C PHE A 69 -9.94 14.06 -5.49
N TYR A 70 -8.87 14.38 -4.75
CA TYR A 70 -8.94 15.22 -3.56
C TYR A 70 -9.45 16.63 -3.81
N GLN A 71 -9.03 17.25 -4.92
CA GLN A 71 -9.40 18.63 -5.22
C GLN A 71 -10.90 18.78 -5.56
N HIS A 72 -11.57 17.68 -5.91
CA HIS A 72 -12.96 17.71 -6.34
C HIS A 72 -13.92 17.36 -5.19
N PRO A 73 -14.75 18.31 -4.72
CA PRO A 73 -15.63 18.12 -3.55
C PRO A 73 -16.63 16.95 -3.71
N PHE A 74 -17.08 16.68 -4.94
CA PHE A 74 -17.97 15.57 -5.26
C PHE A 74 -17.27 14.20 -5.26
N LEU A 75 -15.97 14.17 -5.57
CA LEU A 75 -15.19 12.93 -5.66
C LEU A 75 -14.47 12.60 -4.36
N ARG A 76 -14.57 13.46 -3.34
CA ARG A 76 -13.95 13.24 -2.03
C ARG A 76 -14.34 11.93 -1.37
N LYS A 77 -15.55 11.41 -1.63
CA LYS A 77 -15.99 10.09 -1.15
C LYS A 77 -15.28 8.93 -1.87
N LEU A 78 -14.87 9.10 -3.12
CA LEU A 78 -14.13 8.08 -3.89
C LEU A 78 -12.71 7.88 -3.34
N ILE A 79 -12.15 8.87 -2.64
CA ILE A 79 -10.82 8.74 -2.03
C ILE A 79 -10.78 7.59 -1.03
N LEU A 80 -11.82 7.42 -0.21
CA LEU A 80 -11.90 6.29 0.71
C LEU A 80 -11.98 4.95 -0.01
N VAL A 81 -12.61 4.91 -1.19
CA VAL A 81 -12.65 3.71 -2.05
C VAL A 81 -11.27 3.40 -2.61
N ILE A 82 -10.52 4.43 -3.05
CA ILE A 82 -9.14 4.27 -3.52
C ILE A 82 -8.23 3.77 -2.40
N CYS A 83 -8.36 4.33 -1.18
CA CYS A 83 -7.64 3.84 -0.01
C CYS A 83 -7.99 2.38 0.28
N ALA A 84 -9.28 2.03 0.29
CA ALA A 84 -9.75 0.66 0.48
C ALA A 84 -9.14 -0.28 -0.57
N PHE A 85 -9.13 0.11 -1.85
CA PHE A 85 -8.52 -0.68 -2.92
C PHE A 85 -7.01 -0.90 -2.70
N LYS A 86 -6.26 0.15 -2.34
CA LYS A 86 -4.82 0.02 -2.00
C LYS A 86 -4.60 -0.94 -0.84
N ILE A 87 -5.43 -0.86 0.19
CA ILE A 87 -5.34 -1.71 1.39
C ILE A 87 -5.69 -3.17 1.06
N THR A 88 -6.70 -3.39 0.22
CA THR A 88 -7.01 -4.72 -0.32
C THR A 88 -5.82 -5.29 -1.06
N PHE A 89 -5.18 -4.50 -1.92
CA PHE A 89 -3.98 -4.93 -2.64
C PHE A 89 -2.79 -5.20 -1.69
N TYR A 90 -2.64 -4.42 -0.62
CA TYR A 90 -1.66 -4.69 0.43
C TYR A 90 -1.89 -6.05 1.11
N GLY A 91 -3.14 -6.38 1.47
CA GLY A 91 -3.49 -7.70 1.98
C GLY A 91 -3.19 -8.80 0.97
N TYR A 92 -3.56 -8.60 -0.29
CA TYR A 92 -3.32 -9.54 -1.38
C TYR A 92 -1.84 -9.91 -1.53
N CYS A 93 -0.96 -8.90 -1.60
CA CYS A 93 0.48 -9.13 -1.72
C CYS A 93 1.11 -9.71 -0.45
N SER A 94 0.54 -9.39 0.71
CA SER A 94 0.98 -9.98 1.99
C SER A 94 0.80 -11.51 1.96
N SER A 95 -0.36 -11.99 1.50
CA SER A 95 -0.58 -13.43 1.30
C SER A 95 0.39 -14.04 0.30
N TYR A 96 0.62 -13.35 -0.83
CA TYR A 96 1.55 -13.86 -1.85
C TYR A 96 2.96 -14.07 -1.30
N ILE A 97 3.55 -13.05 -0.64
CA ILE A 97 4.91 -13.13 -0.12
C ILE A 97 5.02 -14.24 0.94
N LEU A 98 4.02 -14.33 1.83
CA LEU A 98 4.01 -15.35 2.88
C LEU A 98 3.87 -16.79 2.34
N GLN A 99 3.24 -16.98 1.19
CA GLN A 99 3.07 -18.31 0.59
C GLN A 99 4.20 -18.71 -0.36
N THR A 100 4.84 -17.74 -1.03
CA THR A 100 5.76 -18.02 -2.14
C THR A 100 7.23 -17.83 -1.79
N GLN A 101 7.55 -17.02 -0.79
CA GLN A 101 8.95 -16.80 -0.40
C GLN A 101 9.37 -17.78 0.68
N GLU A 102 10.57 -18.36 0.52
CA GLU A 102 11.16 -19.28 1.50
C GLU A 102 11.46 -18.59 2.84
N SER A 103 11.73 -17.28 2.81
CA SER A 103 12.01 -16.46 3.98
C SER A 103 10.88 -15.47 4.25
N THR A 104 10.46 -15.38 5.51
CA THR A 104 9.52 -14.35 5.99
C THR A 104 10.19 -13.00 6.21
N PHE A 105 11.52 -12.91 6.06
CA PHE A 105 12.27 -11.68 6.33
C PHE A 105 11.82 -10.50 5.45
N PRO A 106 11.68 -10.63 4.11
CA PRO A 106 11.22 -9.52 3.27
C PRO A 106 9.79 -9.08 3.62
N TYR A 107 8.95 -10.00 4.10
CA TYR A 107 7.62 -9.66 4.58
C TYR A 107 7.66 -8.81 5.85
N VAL A 108 8.36 -9.29 6.90
CA VAL A 108 8.33 -8.69 8.24
C VAL A 108 9.04 -7.34 8.30
N PHE A 109 10.17 -7.20 7.60
CA PHE A 109 11.02 -6.01 7.71
C PHE A 109 10.82 -4.99 6.59
N TRP A 110 10.22 -5.38 5.47
CA TRP A 110 9.95 -4.47 4.36
C TRP A 110 8.47 -4.37 4.03
N TRP A 111 7.83 -5.45 3.59
CA TRP A 111 6.50 -5.31 3.01
C TRP A 111 5.46 -4.88 4.04
N PHE A 112 5.31 -5.61 5.14
CA PHE A 112 4.29 -5.36 6.15
C PHE A 112 4.37 -3.96 6.79
N PRO A 113 5.48 -3.56 7.45
CA PRO A 113 5.50 -2.33 8.23
C PRO A 113 5.36 -1.08 7.35
N PHE A 114 6.03 -1.04 6.20
CA PHE A 114 6.02 0.14 5.33
C PHE A 114 4.68 0.29 4.61
N GLN A 115 4.10 -0.79 4.09
CA GLN A 115 2.78 -0.73 3.46
C GLN A 115 1.67 -0.41 4.47
N LEU A 116 1.78 -0.89 5.72
CA LEU A 116 0.84 -0.52 6.79
C LEU A 116 0.91 0.98 7.08
N VAL A 117 2.10 1.51 7.31
CA VAL A 117 2.29 2.96 7.58
C VAL A 117 1.78 3.79 6.40
N TYR A 118 2.10 3.39 5.17
CA TYR A 118 1.61 4.03 3.96
C TYR A 118 0.08 4.09 3.89
N CYS A 119 -0.60 2.97 4.16
CA CYS A 119 -2.06 2.90 4.17
C CYS A 119 -2.69 3.78 5.27
N VAL A 120 -2.10 3.79 6.47
CA VAL A 120 -2.53 4.66 7.57
C VAL A 120 -2.43 6.14 7.17
N LEU A 121 -1.34 6.52 6.49
CA LEU A 121 -1.14 7.90 6.04
C LEU A 121 -2.11 8.30 4.93
N LEU A 122 -2.39 7.42 3.97
CA LEU A 122 -3.43 7.67 2.97
C LEU A 122 -4.81 7.89 3.59
N LEU A 123 -5.18 7.07 4.58
CA LEU A 123 -6.44 7.26 5.32
C LEU A 123 -6.43 8.57 6.12
N ALA A 124 -5.32 8.91 6.77
CA ALA A 124 -5.18 10.19 7.47
C ALA A 124 -5.37 11.37 6.52
N LEU A 125 -4.72 11.34 5.35
CA LEU A 125 -4.85 12.35 4.31
C LEU A 125 -6.29 12.43 3.75
N ALA A 126 -6.96 11.28 3.56
CA ALA A 126 -8.33 11.22 3.05
C ALA A 126 -9.31 11.92 3.98
N ASN A 127 -9.13 11.74 5.29
CA ASN A 127 -9.94 12.39 6.31
C ASN A 127 -9.62 13.88 6.40
N ARG A 128 -8.32 14.21 6.46
CA ARG A 128 -7.83 15.58 6.55
C ARG A 128 -6.43 15.68 5.96
N ILE A 129 -6.28 16.47 4.90
CA ILE A 129 -4.95 16.85 4.45
C ILE A 129 -4.31 17.73 5.51
N ASN A 130 -3.15 17.27 5.98
CA ASN A 130 -2.28 17.97 6.88
C ASN A 130 -0.87 17.87 6.32
N ILE A 131 -0.12 18.96 6.37
CA ILE A 131 1.25 19.03 5.87
C ILE A 131 2.14 18.02 6.61
N PHE A 132 1.88 17.76 7.89
CA PHE A 132 2.59 16.74 8.66
C PHE A 132 2.37 15.33 8.08
N SER A 133 1.12 14.96 7.79
CA SER A 133 0.80 13.65 7.21
C SER A 133 1.38 13.51 5.80
N LEU A 134 1.40 14.59 5.03
CA LEU A 134 1.99 14.62 3.70
C LEU A 134 3.52 14.47 3.75
N SER A 135 4.19 15.22 4.63
CA SER A 135 5.63 15.11 4.83
C SER A 135 6.03 13.71 5.27
N PHE A 136 5.28 13.11 6.20
CA PHE A 136 5.56 11.76 6.66
C PHE A 136 5.33 10.72 5.56
N TYR A 137 4.31 10.91 4.73
CA TYR A 137 4.05 10.08 3.54
C TYR A 137 5.22 10.12 2.55
N ILE A 138 5.75 11.31 2.26
CA ILE A 138 6.93 11.47 1.40
C ILE A 138 8.16 10.81 2.02
N ILE A 139 8.39 10.99 3.33
CA ILE A 139 9.52 10.36 4.04
C ILE A 139 9.46 8.84 3.93
N VAL A 140 8.29 8.23 4.10
CA VAL A 140 8.12 6.77 3.98
C VAL A 140 8.50 6.30 2.57
N ILE A 141 8.06 7.00 1.52
CA ILE A 141 8.44 6.67 0.13
C ILE A 141 9.96 6.78 -0.06
N ILE A 142 10.60 7.81 0.48
CA ILE A 142 12.05 7.98 0.39
C ILE A 142 12.79 6.84 1.10
N ILE A 143 12.35 6.47 2.31
CA ILE A 143 12.93 5.35 3.06
C ILE A 143 12.78 4.06 2.26
N GLU A 144 11.60 3.79 1.72
CA GLU A 144 11.35 2.60 0.91
C GLU A 144 12.16 2.60 -0.40
N SER A 145 12.40 3.78 -0.98
CA SER A 145 13.13 3.93 -2.25
C SER A 145 14.64 3.85 -2.13
N ILE A 146 15.19 4.15 -0.96
CA ILE A 146 16.64 4.29 -0.75
C ILE A 146 17.14 3.30 0.29
N LEU A 147 16.53 3.26 1.46
CA LEU A 147 17.05 2.53 2.61
C LEU A 147 16.83 1.02 2.48
N ILE A 148 15.64 0.63 2.01
CA ILE A 148 15.26 -0.79 1.99
C ILE A 148 16.01 -1.59 0.92
N PRO A 149 16.17 -1.11 -0.32
CA PRO A 149 16.99 -1.81 -1.31
C PRO A 149 18.43 -2.01 -0.81
N PHE A 150 18.97 -1.03 -0.06
CA PHE A 150 20.29 -1.14 0.55
C PHE A 150 20.36 -2.20 1.67
N ILE A 151 19.31 -2.36 2.48
CA ILE A 151 19.28 -3.34 3.57
C ILE A 151 19.04 -4.77 3.05
N LEU A 152 18.18 -4.92 2.04
CA LEU A 152 17.75 -6.24 1.56
C LEU A 152 18.72 -6.90 0.57
N PHE A 153 19.42 -6.10 -0.25
CA PHE A 153 20.19 -6.62 -1.39
C PHE A 153 21.70 -6.40 -1.30
N ASN A 154 22.20 -5.76 -0.24
CA ASN A 154 23.62 -5.46 -0.06
C ASN A 154 24.31 -6.33 1.02
N ASN A 155 23.71 -7.49 1.34
CA ASN A 155 24.25 -8.52 2.24
C ASN A 155 24.68 -9.77 1.46
#